data_AF-A0A8H7R4Y1-F1
#
_entry.id   AF-A0A8H7R4Y1-F1
#
_cell.length_a   1.000
_cell.length_b   1.000
_cell.length_c   1.000
_cell.angle_alpha   90.00
_cell.angle_beta   90.00
_cell.angle_gamma   90.00
#
_symmetry.space_group_name_H-M   'P 1'
#
loop_
_entity.id
_entity.type
_entity.pdbx_description
1 polymer ?
#
loop_
_entity_poly.entity_id
_entity_poly.type
_entity_poly.pdbx_seq_one_letter_code
_entity_poly.pdbx_strand_id
1 'polypeptide(L)'
;MLCRSQTTLRMQFSDLFSLKIENQGVTGCVSLVATIAFGKNNQHGKIEYGSAVRHRQVEVCSTGALTTNLFSRFHYENESFPDFTSRERWYETCVVKGDDSFTPVHCSTQYKAYTKAFKRVGVSISKVTHANRKSALNMIAQEDVAGDQQRRFGRWGTDRMVGCYVSSLPVEAMKSLAGFSGRNVNYFLIRSSVIPPMSLQVLVFPDIEYWQDKFKNNDGVQEDIVGPKFLLLLSYLRVVFLEDSVALKKDHLDYYLWSCSLFQTELYKNFEQQLFSTLQEEEILFNPSQMMQTAMPELVSTLESGFSLMAASMQAMSASHDGSLHIPSSNPVRNTIDTATSTPTASSLPTNAPNRTIVTVTDVWREYTNGSCGGPSVEYLEEFGTAWRKDRKELLFFSRRNEIYKAIKSKADAERTSCEEAVCRLEERRASLCISLDKLRSVIKDDSLNTSN
;
A
#
# COMPACT_ATOMS: atom_id res chain seq x y z
N MET A 1 1.60 -1.69 3.45
CA MET A 1 0.25 -2.28 3.62
C MET A 1 -0.82 -1.32 3.10
N LEU A 2 -1.92 -1.82 2.53
CA LEU A 2 -3.05 -0.98 2.10
C LEU A 2 -4.01 -0.63 3.24
N CYS A 3 -3.64 0.26 4.15
CA CYS A 3 -4.50 0.70 5.25
C CYS A 3 -5.20 2.03 4.93
N ARG A 4 -6.37 2.27 5.55
CA ARG A 4 -6.98 3.62 5.56
C ARG A 4 -6.22 4.49 6.56
N SER A 5 -6.21 5.81 6.38
CA SER A 5 -5.62 6.74 7.36
C SER A 5 -6.07 6.48 8.79
N GLN A 6 -7.38 6.36 9.01
CA GLN A 6 -7.92 6.09 10.35
C GLN A 6 -7.42 4.77 10.95
N THR A 7 -7.24 3.71 10.15
CA THR A 7 -6.69 2.43 10.62
C THR A 7 -5.21 2.56 10.92
N THR A 8 -4.47 3.24 10.04
CA THR A 8 -3.01 3.42 10.17
C THR A 8 -2.65 4.23 11.42
N LEU A 9 -3.38 5.32 11.66
CA LEU A 9 -3.13 6.21 12.80
C LEU A 9 -3.48 5.58 14.14
N ARG A 10 -4.40 4.60 14.16
CA ARG A 10 -4.81 3.89 15.38
C ARG A 10 -4.14 2.53 15.54
N MET A 11 -3.20 2.19 14.65
CA MET A 11 -2.51 0.91 14.70
C MET A 11 -1.59 0.87 15.91
N GLN A 12 -1.65 -0.22 16.66
CA GLN A 12 -0.87 -0.42 17.87
C GLN A 12 0.24 -1.47 17.64
N PHE A 13 1.24 -1.50 18.50
CA PHE A 13 2.28 -2.53 18.45
C PHE A 13 1.71 -3.93 18.59
N SER A 14 0.70 -4.10 19.45
CA SER A 14 -0.03 -5.35 19.65
C SER A 14 -0.76 -5.87 18.39
N ASP A 15 -1.03 -4.99 17.42
CA ASP A 15 -1.63 -5.39 16.13
C ASP A 15 -0.61 -6.04 15.18
N LEU A 16 0.69 -5.85 15.41
CA LEU A 16 1.76 -6.20 14.46
C LEU A 16 2.45 -7.52 14.80
N PHE A 17 2.70 -8.32 13.78
CA PHE A 17 3.53 -9.53 13.89
C PHE A 17 4.21 -9.84 12.54
N SER A 18 5.20 -10.72 12.57
CA SER A 18 5.86 -11.24 11.36
C SER A 18 5.33 -12.63 11.00
N LEU A 19 5.31 -12.95 9.71
CA LEU A 19 4.97 -14.27 9.19
C LEU A 19 5.94 -14.66 8.08
N LYS A 20 6.63 -15.79 8.22
CA LYS A 20 7.44 -16.36 7.14
C LYS A 20 6.53 -16.89 6.03
N ILE A 21 6.81 -16.50 4.79
CA ILE A 21 6.17 -17.04 3.59
C ILE A 21 7.15 -17.99 2.93
N GLU A 22 6.81 -19.27 2.93
CA GLU A 22 7.67 -20.31 2.36
C GLU A 22 7.63 -20.32 0.83
N ASN A 23 8.70 -20.86 0.23
CA ASN A 23 8.79 -21.15 -1.20
C ASN A 23 8.57 -19.94 -2.13
N GLN A 24 9.04 -18.74 -1.74
CA GLN A 24 8.88 -17.51 -2.54
C GLN A 24 10.12 -17.10 -3.34
N GLY A 25 11.27 -17.71 -3.07
CA GLY A 25 12.54 -17.38 -3.72
C GLY A 25 13.74 -17.85 -2.91
N VAL A 26 14.93 -17.40 -3.30
CA VAL A 26 16.22 -17.81 -2.69
C VAL A 26 16.39 -17.18 -1.31
N THR A 27 16.03 -15.91 -1.17
CA THR A 27 16.06 -15.22 0.13
C THR A 27 14.79 -15.52 0.93
N GLY A 28 14.90 -15.57 2.26
CA GLY A 28 13.74 -15.72 3.13
C GLY A 28 12.72 -14.60 2.93
N CYS A 29 11.49 -14.96 2.59
CA CYS A 29 10.39 -14.01 2.47
C CYS A 29 9.61 -13.94 3.80
N VAL A 30 9.60 -12.76 4.41
CA VAL A 30 8.87 -12.50 5.66
C VAL A 30 7.90 -11.36 5.42
N SER A 31 6.62 -11.60 5.72
CA SER A 31 5.59 -10.58 5.72
C SER A 31 5.56 -9.88 7.07
N LEU A 32 5.55 -8.55 7.04
CA LEU A 32 4.96 -7.75 8.11
C LEU A 32 3.44 -7.90 8.00
N VAL A 33 2.76 -8.21 9.09
CA VAL A 33 1.30 -8.39 9.14
C VAL A 33 0.73 -7.52 10.26
N ALA A 34 -0.39 -6.86 9.97
CA ALA A 34 -1.17 -6.09 10.92
C ALA A 34 -2.56 -6.69 11.03
N THR A 35 -3.00 -6.97 12.25
CA THR A 35 -4.39 -7.30 12.55
C THR A 35 -5.22 -6.01 12.50
N ILE A 36 -6.37 -6.04 11.82
CA ILE A 36 -7.27 -4.90 11.67
C ILE A 36 -8.63 -5.33 12.19
N ALA A 37 -8.88 -5.06 13.47
CA ALA A 37 -10.16 -5.34 14.11
C ALA A 37 -11.17 -4.17 13.97
N PHE A 38 -10.70 -2.96 13.66
CA PHE A 38 -11.51 -1.73 13.65
C PHE A 38 -11.54 -1.04 12.29
N GLY A 39 -12.74 -0.63 11.84
CA GLY A 39 -12.91 0.15 10.61
C GLY A 39 -14.37 0.46 10.25
N LYS A 40 -14.61 1.56 9.52
CA LYS A 40 -15.96 2.05 9.14
C LYS A 40 -16.86 1.02 8.44
N ASN A 41 -16.29 -0.03 7.84
CA ASN A 41 -17.02 -1.05 7.10
C ASN A 41 -17.12 -2.38 7.85
N ASN A 42 -16.55 -2.49 9.07
CA ASN A 42 -16.56 -3.73 9.84
C ASN A 42 -17.87 -3.90 10.62
N GLN A 43 -18.99 -4.01 9.91
CA GLN A 43 -20.32 -4.15 10.53
C GLN A 43 -20.50 -5.46 11.33
N HIS A 44 -19.59 -6.44 11.16
CA HIS A 44 -19.71 -7.78 11.72
C HIS A 44 -18.57 -8.14 12.70
N GLY A 45 -17.69 -7.20 13.05
CA GLY A 45 -16.53 -7.48 13.92
C GLY A 45 -15.52 -8.47 13.34
N LYS A 46 -15.48 -8.63 12.01
CA LYS A 46 -14.55 -9.53 11.31
C LYS A 46 -13.13 -9.00 11.47
N ILE A 47 -12.21 -9.87 11.89
CA ILE A 47 -10.78 -9.56 11.90
C ILE A 47 -10.28 -9.57 10.45
N GLU A 48 -9.73 -8.44 10.02
CA GLU A 48 -9.03 -8.28 8.74
C GLU A 48 -7.52 -8.31 8.95
N TYR A 49 -6.76 -8.58 7.89
CA TYR A 49 -5.29 -8.52 7.93
C TYR A 49 -4.76 -7.57 6.86
N GLY A 50 -3.88 -6.65 7.27
CA GLY A 50 -2.99 -5.90 6.39
C GLY A 50 -1.65 -6.61 6.29
N SER A 51 -1.04 -6.63 5.12
CA SER A 51 0.25 -7.29 4.93
C SER A 51 1.15 -6.52 3.98
N ALA A 52 2.47 -6.71 4.14
CA ALA A 52 3.50 -6.16 3.29
C ALA A 52 4.76 -7.03 3.38
N VAL A 53 5.44 -7.20 2.25
CA VAL A 53 6.79 -7.74 2.18
C VAL A 53 7.77 -6.60 1.90
N ARG A 54 9.07 -6.82 2.13
CA ARG A 54 10.08 -5.79 1.85
C ARG A 54 10.15 -5.50 0.35
N HIS A 55 10.27 -4.23 -0.01
CA HIS A 55 10.34 -3.79 -1.40
C HIS A 55 11.75 -3.97 -1.95
N ARG A 56 11.92 -4.31 -3.24
CA ARG A 56 13.24 -4.36 -3.89
C ARG A 56 14.07 -3.08 -3.76
N GLN A 57 13.44 -1.90 -3.80
CA GLN A 57 14.10 -0.61 -3.59
C GLN A 57 13.96 -0.21 -2.12
N VAL A 58 15.07 0.21 -1.51
CA VAL A 58 15.11 0.50 -0.07
C VAL A 58 14.27 1.73 0.30
N GLU A 59 14.28 2.78 -0.54
CA GLU A 59 13.62 4.06 -0.26
C GLU A 59 12.09 3.98 -0.21
N VAL A 60 11.50 3.00 -0.89
CA VAL A 60 10.05 2.77 -0.95
C VAL A 60 9.62 1.54 -0.13
N CYS A 61 10.54 0.95 0.62
CA CYS A 61 10.27 -0.21 1.47
C CYS A 61 9.49 0.19 2.72
N SER A 62 8.18 -0.12 2.78
CA SER A 62 7.36 0.22 3.95
C SER A 62 7.81 -0.48 5.23
N THR A 63 8.36 -1.70 5.13
CA THR A 63 8.92 -2.42 6.29
C THR A 63 10.19 -1.74 6.78
N GLY A 64 11.08 -1.32 5.85
CA GLY A 64 12.27 -0.53 6.17
C GLY A 64 11.92 0.78 6.85
N ALA A 65 10.96 1.54 6.29
CA ALA A 65 10.50 2.79 6.86
C ALA A 65 9.91 2.63 8.27
N LEU A 66 9.15 1.56 8.54
CA LEU A 66 8.66 1.24 9.89
C LEU A 66 9.84 1.00 10.84
N THR A 67 10.80 0.18 10.42
CA THR A 67 11.98 -0.11 11.24
C THR A 67 12.81 1.14 11.53
N THR A 68 13.06 1.99 10.53
CA THR A 68 13.78 3.27 10.71
C THR A 68 13.05 4.16 11.71
N ASN A 69 11.71 4.20 11.65
CA ASN A 69 10.91 4.93 12.63
C ASN A 69 11.07 4.35 14.05
N LEU A 70 10.98 3.02 14.23
CA LEU A 70 11.18 2.38 15.54
C LEU A 70 12.60 2.57 16.07
N PHE A 71 13.61 2.52 15.20
CA PHE A 71 14.99 2.80 15.58
C PHE A 71 15.14 4.25 16.07
N SER A 72 14.61 5.22 15.32
CA SER A 72 14.59 6.63 15.76
C SER A 72 13.97 6.78 17.16
N ARG A 73 12.82 6.14 17.38
CA ARG A 73 12.11 6.20 18.67
C ARG A 73 12.96 5.68 19.83
N PHE A 74 13.46 4.46 19.73
CA PHE A 74 14.13 3.82 20.86
C PHE A 74 15.60 4.20 21.02
N HIS A 75 16.32 4.51 19.93
CA HIS A 75 17.77 4.76 19.97
C HIS A 75 18.15 6.24 19.87
N TYR A 76 17.34 7.07 19.21
CA TYR A 76 17.66 8.49 19.02
C TYR A 76 16.83 9.39 19.93
N GLU A 77 15.52 9.18 19.98
CA GLU A 77 14.59 9.90 20.87
C GLU A 77 14.64 9.39 22.32
N ASN A 78 15.32 8.25 22.56
CA ASN A 78 15.40 7.58 23.86
C ASN A 78 14.01 7.29 24.47
N GLU A 79 13.04 6.96 23.62
CA GLU A 79 11.75 6.46 24.09
C GLU A 79 11.94 5.12 24.81
N SER A 80 11.31 4.96 25.97
CA SER A 80 11.35 3.71 26.72
C SER A 80 10.85 2.53 25.90
N PHE A 81 11.58 1.42 25.97
CA PHE A 81 11.14 0.16 25.36
C PHE A 81 9.82 -0.31 26.01
N PRO A 82 8.93 -1.00 25.26
CA PRO A 82 7.65 -1.46 25.81
C PRO A 82 7.81 -2.35 27.04
N ASP A 83 6.96 -2.13 28.05
CA ASP A 83 6.91 -2.95 29.26
C ASP A 83 5.90 -4.09 29.09
N PHE A 84 6.42 -5.32 28.96
CA PHE A 84 5.61 -6.51 28.74
C PHE A 84 5.13 -7.19 30.04
N THR A 85 5.29 -6.55 31.21
CA THR A 85 4.80 -7.08 32.49
C THR A 85 3.30 -7.35 32.46
N SER A 86 2.50 -6.45 31.88
CA SER A 86 1.06 -6.63 31.69
C SER A 86 0.59 -5.96 30.41
N ARG A 87 -0.53 -6.44 29.85
CA ARG A 87 -1.08 -5.96 28.57
C ARG A 87 -1.40 -4.46 28.60
N GLU A 88 -1.90 -3.96 29.72
CA GLU A 88 -2.30 -2.56 29.90
C GLU A 88 -1.12 -1.59 29.74
N ARG A 89 0.11 -2.04 29.95
CA ARG A 89 1.31 -1.20 29.85
C ARG A 89 1.82 -0.99 28.44
N TRP A 90 1.43 -1.82 27.47
CA TRP A 90 2.01 -1.77 26.13
C TRP A 90 1.05 -2.00 24.97
N TYR A 91 -0.12 -2.61 25.17
CA TYR A 91 -1.04 -2.89 24.08
C TYR A 91 -1.52 -1.64 23.36
N GLU A 92 -1.62 -0.51 24.07
CA GLU A 92 -2.06 0.75 23.48
C GLU A 92 -0.94 1.56 22.84
N THR A 93 0.31 1.07 22.87
CA THR A 93 1.45 1.75 22.27
C THR A 93 1.23 1.88 20.76
N CYS A 94 1.15 3.12 20.29
CA CYS A 94 0.86 3.47 18.91
C CYS A 94 2.08 3.20 18.00
N VAL A 95 1.80 2.67 16.81
CA VAL A 95 2.81 2.55 15.74
C VAL A 95 3.23 3.94 15.25
N VAL A 96 2.26 4.82 15.02
CA VAL A 96 2.48 6.21 14.62
C VAL A 96 2.02 7.12 15.77
N LYS A 97 2.97 7.45 16.66
CA LYS A 97 2.74 8.23 17.88
C LYS A 97 2.68 9.73 17.64
N GLY A 98 1.84 10.41 18.42
CA GLY A 98 1.82 11.86 18.57
C GLY A 98 2.83 12.31 19.63
N ASP A 99 2.36 13.04 20.63
CA ASP A 99 3.21 13.63 21.67
C ASP A 99 3.80 12.55 22.60
N ASP A 100 3.04 11.49 22.88
CA ASP A 100 3.47 10.34 23.69
C ASP A 100 3.19 9.01 22.97
N SER A 101 3.78 7.93 23.49
CA SER A 101 3.74 6.58 22.93
C SER A 101 2.34 5.99 22.77
N PHE A 102 1.35 6.45 23.54
CA PHE A 102 -0.01 5.92 23.59
C PHE A 102 -1.01 6.80 22.83
N THR A 103 -0.65 8.06 22.55
CA THR A 103 -1.49 8.98 21.80
C THR A 103 -1.25 8.84 20.29
N PRO A 104 -2.28 8.51 19.49
CA PRO A 104 -2.13 8.44 18.03
C PRO A 104 -1.99 9.83 17.41
N VAL A 105 -1.23 9.93 16.30
CA VAL A 105 -1.18 11.17 15.51
C VAL A 105 -2.57 11.58 15.05
N HIS A 106 -2.91 12.85 15.24
CA HIS A 106 -4.18 13.39 14.75
C HIS A 106 -4.25 13.40 13.22
N CYS A 107 -5.43 13.12 12.65
CA CYS A 107 -5.60 13.08 11.18
C CYS A 107 -5.19 14.40 10.50
N SER A 108 -5.44 15.54 11.13
CA SER A 108 -5.07 16.84 10.55
C SER A 108 -3.55 16.98 10.39
N THR A 109 -2.77 16.43 11.32
CA THR A 109 -1.30 16.38 11.24
C THR A 109 -0.85 15.53 10.07
N GLN A 110 -1.43 14.34 9.90
CA GLN A 110 -1.17 13.48 8.73
C GLN A 110 -1.54 14.18 7.41
N TYR A 111 -2.72 14.80 7.34
CA TYR A 111 -3.16 15.53 6.16
C TYR A 111 -2.18 16.64 5.79
N LYS A 112 -1.76 17.47 6.77
CA LYS A 112 -0.77 18.53 6.56
C LYS A 112 0.57 17.97 6.07
N ALA A 113 1.04 16.87 6.65
CA ALA A 113 2.28 16.21 6.22
C ALA A 113 2.19 15.72 4.77
N TYR A 114 1.10 15.05 4.40
CA TYR A 114 0.89 14.56 3.03
C TYR A 114 0.78 15.70 2.02
N THR A 115 -0.02 16.73 2.32
CA THR A 115 -0.16 17.91 1.46
C THR A 115 1.18 18.60 1.25
N LYS A 116 1.99 18.75 2.31
CA LYS A 116 3.35 19.31 2.21
C LYS A 116 4.25 18.45 1.32
N ALA A 117 4.23 17.13 1.49
CA ALA A 117 5.02 16.21 0.68
C ALA A 117 4.62 16.27 -0.81
N PHE A 118 3.32 16.16 -1.13
CA PHE A 118 2.82 16.23 -2.50
C PHE A 118 3.14 17.57 -3.16
N LYS A 119 2.95 18.68 -2.45
CA LYS A 119 3.30 20.02 -2.93
C LYS A 119 4.80 20.14 -3.24
N ARG A 120 5.66 19.56 -2.40
CA ARG A 120 7.12 19.62 -2.59
C ARG A 120 7.58 18.90 -3.86
N VAL A 121 6.89 17.82 -4.25
CA VAL A 121 7.19 17.06 -5.47
C VAL A 121 6.32 17.46 -6.68
N GLY A 122 5.54 18.54 -6.57
CA GLY A 122 4.70 19.04 -7.67
C GLY A 122 3.49 18.18 -8.00
N VAL A 123 3.07 17.27 -7.11
CA VAL A 123 1.92 16.38 -7.33
C VAL A 123 0.64 17.03 -6.81
N SER A 124 -0.35 17.18 -7.69
CA SER A 124 -1.70 17.63 -7.32
C SER A 124 -2.63 16.45 -7.08
N ILE A 125 -3.24 16.39 -5.90
CA ILE A 125 -4.14 15.30 -5.53
C ILE A 125 -5.38 15.81 -4.80
N SER A 126 -6.56 15.36 -5.26
CA SER A 126 -7.84 15.75 -4.67
C SER A 126 -8.19 14.97 -3.39
N LYS A 127 -7.74 13.72 -3.28
CA LYS A 127 -8.03 12.84 -2.13
C LYS A 127 -6.75 12.51 -1.37
N VAL A 128 -6.15 13.52 -0.75
CA VAL A 128 -4.83 13.47 -0.09
C VAL A 128 -4.66 12.23 0.81
N THR A 129 -5.57 12.00 1.75
CA THR A 129 -5.51 10.88 2.71
C THR A 129 -5.83 9.51 2.10
N HIS A 130 -6.35 9.45 0.88
CA HIS A 130 -6.63 8.22 0.14
C HIS A 130 -5.64 7.92 -0.99
N ALA A 131 -4.66 8.80 -1.19
CA ALA A 131 -3.68 8.75 -2.27
C ALA A 131 -3.03 7.37 -2.38
N ASN A 132 -2.41 6.93 -1.28
CA ASN A 132 -1.63 5.69 -1.23
C ASN A 132 -2.48 4.48 -1.58
N ARG A 133 -3.73 4.45 -1.09
CA ARG A 133 -4.62 3.30 -1.33
C ARG A 133 -5.05 3.22 -2.78
N LYS A 134 -5.47 4.34 -3.39
CA LYS A 134 -5.89 4.35 -4.80
C LYS A 134 -4.70 4.06 -5.72
N SER A 135 -3.54 4.65 -5.44
CA SER A 135 -2.33 4.47 -6.22
C SER A 135 -1.90 3.00 -6.27
N ALA A 136 -1.71 2.37 -5.10
CA ALA A 136 -1.25 0.98 -5.05
C ALA A 136 -2.26 -0.01 -5.68
N LEU A 137 -3.56 0.25 -5.62
CA LEU A 137 -4.54 -0.59 -6.33
C LEU A 137 -4.42 -0.45 -7.85
N ASN A 138 -4.17 0.76 -8.35
CA ASN A 138 -3.92 0.97 -9.76
C ASN A 138 -2.61 0.31 -10.20
N MET A 139 -1.56 0.36 -9.37
CA MET A 139 -0.29 -0.32 -9.63
C MET A 139 -0.51 -1.83 -9.76
N ILE A 140 -1.22 -2.47 -8.81
CA ILE A 140 -1.51 -3.90 -8.91
C ILE A 140 -2.35 -4.22 -10.15
N ALA A 141 -3.33 -3.37 -10.50
CA ALA A 141 -4.20 -3.61 -11.65
C ALA A 141 -3.46 -3.49 -13.01
N GLN A 142 -2.33 -2.79 -13.05
CA GLN A 142 -1.45 -2.73 -14.21
C GLN A 142 -0.52 -3.94 -14.31
N GLU A 143 -0.33 -4.63 -13.19
CA GLU A 143 0.40 -5.90 -13.13
C GLU A 143 -0.61 -7.03 -13.38
N ASP A 144 -0.18 -8.13 -14.01
CA ASP A 144 -1.07 -9.26 -14.39
C ASP A 144 -1.47 -10.13 -13.18
N VAL A 145 -1.79 -9.49 -12.06
CA VAL A 145 -2.16 -10.11 -10.79
C VAL A 145 -3.64 -10.49 -10.82
N ALA A 146 -3.95 -11.75 -10.54
CA ALA A 146 -5.30 -12.28 -10.54
C ALA A 146 -6.28 -11.44 -9.66
N GLY A 147 -7.50 -11.21 -10.18
CA GLY A 147 -8.47 -10.30 -9.55
C GLY A 147 -8.91 -10.69 -8.13
N ASP A 148 -8.82 -11.97 -7.75
CA ASP A 148 -9.07 -12.44 -6.38
C ASP A 148 -7.99 -11.98 -5.40
N GLN A 149 -6.72 -11.97 -5.81
CA GLN A 149 -5.58 -11.43 -5.05
C GLN A 149 -5.75 -9.92 -4.84
N GLN A 150 -6.16 -9.18 -5.89
CA GLN A 150 -6.44 -7.76 -5.80
C GLN A 150 -7.56 -7.47 -4.79
N ARG A 151 -8.67 -8.22 -4.86
CA ARG A 151 -9.80 -8.09 -3.93
C ARG A 151 -9.43 -8.44 -2.49
N ARG A 152 -8.61 -9.48 -2.28
CA ARG A 152 -8.10 -9.88 -0.96
C ARG A 152 -7.18 -8.81 -0.37
N PHE A 153 -6.23 -8.30 -1.16
CA PHE A 153 -5.31 -7.27 -0.71
C PHE A 153 -5.98 -5.92 -0.45
N GLY A 154 -6.94 -5.56 -1.31
CA GLY A 154 -7.82 -4.41 -1.11
C GLY A 154 -8.84 -4.61 0.01
N ARG A 155 -9.03 -5.84 0.51
CA ARG A 155 -10.06 -6.19 1.52
C ARG A 155 -11.47 -5.79 1.08
N TRP A 156 -11.82 -6.18 -0.14
CA TRP A 156 -13.11 -5.90 -0.78
C TRP A 156 -14.02 -7.13 -0.89
N GLY A 157 -13.55 -8.32 -0.50
CA GLY A 157 -14.36 -9.53 -0.48
C GLY A 157 -15.32 -9.55 0.71
N THR A 158 -16.60 -9.79 0.44
CA THR A 158 -17.65 -10.08 1.45
C THR A 158 -17.70 -11.56 1.84
N ASP A 159 -16.77 -12.36 1.33
CA ASP A 159 -16.84 -13.81 1.45
C ASP A 159 -16.70 -14.27 2.91
N ARG A 160 -17.68 -15.05 3.37
CA ARG A 160 -17.81 -15.55 4.75
C ARG A 160 -16.78 -16.64 5.06
N MET A 161 -16.21 -17.26 4.03
CA MET A 161 -15.28 -18.40 4.16
C MET A 161 -13.81 -18.02 4.35
N VAL A 162 -13.43 -16.74 4.19
CA VAL A 162 -12.05 -16.27 4.52
C VAL A 162 -11.95 -15.95 6.02
N GLY A 163 -12.50 -16.83 6.85
CA GLY A 163 -12.55 -16.71 8.30
C GLY A 163 -11.31 -17.31 8.95
N CYS A 164 -10.60 -16.49 9.70
CA CYS A 164 -9.76 -16.87 10.84
C CYS A 164 -8.39 -17.53 10.60
N TYR A 165 -7.97 -17.82 9.37
CA TYR A 165 -6.60 -18.32 9.13
C TYR A 165 -5.75 -17.36 8.29
N VAL A 166 -4.55 -17.09 8.79
CA VAL A 166 -3.45 -16.36 8.14
C VAL A 166 -2.99 -17.03 6.83
N SER A 167 -3.48 -18.24 6.53
CA SER A 167 -3.27 -19.01 5.29
C SER A 167 -3.79 -18.35 4.00
N SER A 168 -4.22 -17.09 4.06
CA SER A 168 -4.76 -16.34 2.93
C SER A 168 -4.13 -14.94 2.74
N LEU A 169 -2.84 -14.77 3.01
CA LEU A 169 -2.13 -13.58 2.52
C LEU A 169 -2.12 -13.56 0.97
N PRO A 170 -2.38 -12.40 0.33
CA PRO A 170 -2.40 -12.30 -1.12
C PRO A 170 -0.97 -12.09 -1.67
N VAL A 171 -0.19 -13.18 -1.68
CA VAL A 171 1.27 -13.17 -1.90
C VAL A 171 1.68 -12.51 -3.21
N GLU A 172 0.98 -12.80 -4.31
CA GLU A 172 1.32 -12.20 -5.61
C GLU A 172 1.05 -10.70 -5.65
N ALA A 173 -0.03 -10.23 -5.04
CA ALA A 173 -0.30 -8.79 -4.92
C ALA A 173 0.73 -8.08 -4.02
N MET A 174 1.18 -8.74 -2.94
CA MET A 174 2.23 -8.21 -2.07
C MET A 174 3.57 -8.10 -2.80
N LYS A 175 3.96 -9.14 -3.53
CA LYS A 175 5.21 -9.20 -4.31
C LYS A 175 5.20 -8.16 -5.43
N SER A 176 4.12 -8.08 -6.19
CA SER A 176 3.92 -7.08 -7.23
C SER A 176 4.15 -5.66 -6.71
N LEU A 177 3.52 -5.26 -5.60
CA LEU A 177 3.76 -3.94 -4.99
C LEU A 177 5.13 -3.74 -4.36
N ALA A 178 5.82 -4.82 -4.04
CA ALA A 178 7.19 -4.78 -3.56
C ALA A 178 8.21 -4.74 -4.72
N GLY A 179 7.76 -4.64 -5.97
CA GLY A 179 8.61 -4.57 -7.15
C GLY A 179 9.07 -5.93 -7.67
N PHE A 180 8.36 -7.01 -7.29
CA PHE A 180 8.60 -8.39 -7.74
C PHE A 180 7.47 -8.84 -8.67
N SER A 181 7.45 -8.27 -9.88
CA SER A 181 6.51 -8.63 -10.96
C SER A 181 7.23 -8.84 -12.30
N GLY A 182 6.50 -9.31 -13.30
CA GLY A 182 7.01 -9.51 -14.66
C GLY A 182 8.19 -10.49 -14.71
N ARG A 183 9.38 -10.04 -15.10
CA ARG A 183 10.59 -10.88 -15.17
C ARG A 183 11.20 -11.20 -13.79
N ASN A 184 10.77 -10.53 -12.72
CA ASN A 184 11.29 -10.67 -11.36
C ASN A 184 10.26 -11.31 -10.42
N VAL A 185 9.59 -12.39 -10.83
CA VAL A 185 8.54 -13.05 -10.03
C VAL A 185 9.13 -13.68 -8.76
N ASN A 186 10.37 -14.13 -8.79
CA ASN A 186 11.02 -14.72 -7.62
C ASN A 186 11.42 -13.63 -6.63
N TYR A 187 11.11 -13.85 -5.36
CA TYR A 187 11.47 -12.94 -4.29
C TYR A 187 12.98 -13.06 -4.01
N PHE A 188 13.72 -12.01 -4.37
CA PHE A 188 15.15 -11.91 -4.10
C PHE A 188 15.51 -10.49 -3.65
N LEU A 189 16.04 -10.37 -2.44
CA LEU A 189 16.54 -9.11 -1.90
C LEU A 189 18.05 -9.17 -1.72
N ILE A 190 18.78 -8.52 -2.63
CA ILE A 190 20.25 -8.49 -2.57
C ILE A 190 20.76 -7.93 -1.25
N ARG A 191 20.12 -6.90 -0.70
CA ARG A 191 20.56 -6.32 0.58
C ARG A 191 20.33 -7.24 1.79
N SER A 192 19.74 -8.41 1.60
CA SER A 192 19.61 -9.48 2.61
C SER A 192 20.54 -10.68 2.32
N SER A 193 21.54 -10.50 1.45
CA SER A 193 22.53 -11.53 1.09
C SER A 193 23.55 -11.80 2.21
N VAL A 194 23.82 -10.80 3.05
CA VAL A 194 24.73 -10.90 4.20
C VAL A 194 23.91 -10.83 5.48
N ILE A 195 24.03 -11.86 6.31
CA ILE A 195 23.34 -11.93 7.61
C ILE A 195 24.18 -11.14 8.63
N PRO A 196 23.63 -10.11 9.28
CA PRO A 196 24.35 -9.40 10.34
C PRO A 196 24.67 -10.35 11.51
N PRO A 197 25.90 -10.33 12.07
CA PRO A 197 26.25 -11.20 13.19
C PRO A 197 25.39 -10.88 14.43
N MET A 198 25.08 -11.89 15.24
CA MET A 198 24.22 -11.72 16.42
C MET A 198 24.77 -10.67 17.40
N SER A 199 26.09 -10.57 17.55
CA SER A 199 26.75 -9.53 18.35
C SER A 199 26.45 -8.11 17.90
N LEU A 200 26.21 -7.89 16.60
CA LEU A 200 25.75 -6.61 16.05
C LEU A 200 24.25 -6.45 16.23
N GLN A 201 23.47 -7.52 15.99
CA GLN A 201 22.02 -7.48 16.12
C GLN A 201 21.56 -7.04 17.51
N VAL A 202 22.16 -7.56 18.58
CA VAL A 202 21.77 -7.22 19.97
C VAL A 202 22.07 -5.76 20.35
N LEU A 203 22.84 -5.02 19.54
CA LEU A 203 22.99 -3.57 19.71
C LEU A 203 21.76 -2.79 19.23
N VAL A 204 20.88 -3.42 18.46
CA VAL A 204 19.64 -2.84 17.94
C VAL A 204 18.46 -3.47 18.67
N PHE A 205 17.80 -2.66 19.51
CA PHE A 205 16.73 -3.06 20.42
C PHE A 205 17.24 -4.06 21.48
N PRO A 206 18.14 -3.62 22.39
CA PRO A 206 18.85 -4.51 23.31
C PRO A 206 17.95 -5.23 24.32
N ASP A 207 16.75 -4.71 24.58
CA ASP A 207 15.80 -5.28 25.55
C ASP A 207 15.02 -6.50 25.00
N ILE A 208 15.18 -6.85 23.72
CA ILE A 208 14.44 -7.97 23.11
C ILE A 208 14.73 -9.27 23.87
N GLU A 209 16.00 -9.63 24.03
CA GLU A 209 16.40 -10.88 24.65
C GLU A 209 15.95 -10.96 26.11
N TYR A 210 16.04 -9.84 26.85
CA TYR A 210 15.54 -9.73 28.23
C TYR A 210 14.06 -10.12 28.34
N TRP A 211 13.21 -9.56 27.47
CA TRP A 211 11.78 -9.86 27.50
C TRP A 211 11.45 -11.25 26.94
N GLN A 212 12.21 -11.73 25.95
CA GLN A 212 12.07 -13.10 25.45
C GLN A 212 12.34 -14.13 26.56
N ASP A 213 13.39 -13.92 27.36
CA ASP A 213 13.73 -14.80 28.48
C ASP A 213 12.66 -14.76 29.59
N LYS A 214 12.10 -13.58 29.89
CA LYS A 214 10.98 -13.47 30.84
C LYS A 214 9.75 -14.25 30.40
N PHE A 215 9.35 -14.13 29.13
CA PHE A 215 8.24 -14.92 28.58
C PHE A 215 8.52 -16.42 28.59
N LYS A 216 9.75 -16.83 28.23
CA LYS A 216 10.15 -18.24 28.22
C LYS A 216 10.10 -18.87 29.60
N ASN A 217 10.48 -18.12 30.64
CA ASN A 217 10.53 -18.60 32.02
C ASN A 217 9.27 -18.27 32.84
N ASN A 218 8.30 -17.58 32.24
CA ASN A 218 7.12 -17.04 32.90
C ASN A 218 7.47 -16.18 34.14
N ASP A 219 8.51 -15.36 34.02
CA ASP A 219 9.08 -14.57 35.12
C ASP A 219 8.52 -13.14 35.13
N GLY A 220 7.58 -12.89 36.05
CA GLY A 220 7.04 -11.55 36.29
C GLY A 220 6.31 -10.94 35.09
N VAL A 221 5.80 -11.78 34.18
CA VAL A 221 4.99 -11.36 33.02
C VAL A 221 3.63 -12.03 33.05
N GLN A 222 2.61 -11.31 32.62
CA GLN A 222 1.28 -11.86 32.38
C GLN A 222 1.34 -12.84 31.19
N GLU A 223 0.52 -13.90 31.23
CA GLU A 223 0.35 -14.80 30.07
C GLU A 223 -0.08 -13.97 28.85
N ASP A 224 0.73 -13.98 27.78
CA ASP A 224 0.46 -13.20 26.58
C ASP A 224 0.97 -13.91 25.33
N ILE A 225 0.09 -14.05 24.34
CA ILE A 225 0.40 -14.65 23.04
C ILE A 225 0.97 -13.60 22.08
N VAL A 226 0.64 -12.32 22.27
CA VAL A 226 0.99 -11.22 21.38
C VAL A 226 2.40 -10.71 21.67
N GLY A 227 2.77 -10.56 22.94
CA GLY A 227 4.11 -10.12 23.38
C GLY A 227 5.25 -10.88 22.70
N PRO A 228 5.33 -12.22 22.82
CA PRO A 228 6.37 -13.01 22.14
C PRO A 228 6.37 -12.86 20.61
N LYS A 229 5.20 -12.72 19.98
CA LYS A 229 5.10 -12.52 18.52
C LYS A 229 5.59 -11.14 18.09
N PHE A 230 5.33 -10.12 18.88
CA PHE A 230 5.82 -8.77 18.63
C PHE A 230 7.34 -8.68 18.86
N LEU A 231 7.87 -9.36 19.89
CA LEU A 231 9.33 -9.48 20.07
C LEU A 231 9.99 -10.20 18.89
N LEU A 232 9.39 -11.27 18.37
CA LEU A 232 9.87 -11.94 17.16
C LEU A 232 9.83 -11.01 15.93
N LEU A 233 8.81 -10.15 15.82
CA LEU A 233 8.77 -9.11 14.80
C LEU A 233 9.94 -8.13 14.98
N LEU A 234 10.20 -7.62 16.19
CA LEU A 234 11.32 -6.72 16.45
C LEU A 234 12.68 -7.36 16.15
N SER A 235 12.86 -8.65 16.46
CA SER A 235 14.06 -9.42 16.06
C SER A 235 14.25 -9.48 14.54
N TYR A 236 13.15 -9.60 13.79
CA TYR A 236 13.20 -9.51 12.33
C TYR A 236 13.51 -8.08 11.86
N LEU A 237 12.83 -7.07 12.43
CA LEU A 237 12.99 -5.69 12.03
C LEU A 237 14.41 -5.17 12.31
N ARG A 238 15.10 -5.57 13.39
CA ARG A 238 16.50 -5.16 13.61
C ARG A 238 17.46 -5.64 12.53
N VAL A 239 17.24 -6.83 11.97
CA VAL A 239 18.03 -7.32 10.83
C VAL A 239 17.75 -6.47 9.61
N VAL A 240 16.47 -6.19 9.34
CA VAL A 240 16.05 -5.29 8.26
C VAL A 240 16.66 -3.90 8.41
N PHE A 241 16.76 -3.38 9.65
CA PHE A 241 17.38 -2.08 9.92
C PHE A 241 18.83 -2.06 9.48
N LEU A 242 19.61 -3.03 9.95
CA LEU A 242 21.05 -3.12 9.68
C LEU A 242 21.29 -3.23 8.17
N GLU A 243 20.57 -4.12 7.49
CA GLU A 243 20.64 -4.27 6.04
C GLU A 243 20.23 -3.01 5.26
N ASP A 244 19.09 -2.41 5.60
CA ASP A 244 18.57 -1.21 4.92
C ASP A 244 19.45 0.02 5.20
N SER A 245 20.09 0.09 6.38
CA SER A 245 20.97 1.19 6.77
C SER A 245 22.22 1.30 5.91
N VAL A 246 22.82 0.16 5.50
CA VAL A 246 23.97 0.15 4.58
C VAL A 246 23.58 0.75 3.23
N ALA A 247 22.43 0.36 2.69
CA ALA A 247 21.93 0.89 1.41
C ALA A 247 21.56 2.37 1.51
N LEU A 248 20.86 2.79 2.58
CA LEU A 248 20.42 4.18 2.75
C LEU A 248 21.57 5.14 3.06
N LYS A 249 22.58 4.70 3.82
CA LYS A 249 23.72 5.55 4.19
C LYS A 249 24.59 5.90 2.98
N LYS A 250 24.64 5.04 1.96
CA LYS A 250 25.28 5.33 0.66
C LYS A 250 24.66 6.56 0.00
N ASP A 251 23.33 6.64 -0.01
CA ASP A 251 22.58 7.65 -0.78
C ASP A 251 22.23 8.89 0.06
N HIS A 252 22.18 8.76 1.39
CA HIS A 252 21.72 9.80 2.32
C HIS A 252 22.72 10.02 3.47
N LEU A 253 23.94 10.46 3.16
CA LEU A 253 25.04 10.62 4.12
C LEU A 253 24.73 11.56 5.29
N ASP A 254 23.88 12.58 5.08
CA ASP A 254 23.54 13.59 6.09
C ASP A 254 22.33 13.22 6.96
N TYR A 255 21.84 11.98 6.87
CA TYR A 255 20.68 11.56 7.65
C TYR A 255 21.02 11.44 9.14
N TYR A 256 20.19 12.05 9.99
CA TYR A 256 20.50 12.23 11.42
C TYR A 256 20.73 10.92 12.18
N LEU A 257 20.10 9.80 11.80
CA LEU A 257 20.29 8.53 12.49
C LEU A 257 21.72 8.00 12.41
N TRP A 258 22.49 8.39 11.40
CA TRP A 258 23.89 7.96 11.26
C TRP A 258 24.80 8.52 12.35
N SER A 259 24.32 9.49 13.16
CA SER A 259 25.05 9.97 14.33
C SER A 259 24.99 9.04 15.54
N CYS A 260 24.14 8.01 15.53
CA CYS A 260 24.04 7.05 16.63
C CYS A 260 25.35 6.23 16.76
N SER A 261 25.72 5.89 18.01
CA SER A 261 26.99 5.19 18.32
C SER A 261 27.13 3.82 17.63
N LEU A 262 26.01 3.16 17.32
CA LEU A 262 25.96 1.92 16.54
C LEU A 262 26.84 1.98 15.28
N PHE A 263 26.75 3.07 14.53
CA PHE A 263 27.42 3.24 13.24
C PHE A 263 28.93 3.47 13.36
N GLN A 264 29.43 3.76 14.56
CA GLN A 264 30.85 3.93 14.85
C GLN A 264 31.52 2.62 15.27
N THR A 265 30.72 1.60 15.63
CA THR A 265 31.23 0.30 16.09
C THR A 265 31.95 -0.46 14.98
N GLU A 266 32.97 -1.23 15.37
CA GLU A 266 33.71 -2.08 14.44
C GLU A 266 32.84 -3.21 13.88
N LEU A 267 31.89 -3.70 14.68
CA LEU A 267 30.90 -4.68 14.25
C LEU A 267 30.07 -4.18 13.07
N TYR A 268 29.55 -2.93 13.15
CA TYR A 268 28.79 -2.35 12.07
C TYR A 268 29.66 -2.07 10.84
N LYS A 269 30.85 -1.48 11.01
CA LYS A 269 31.75 -1.16 9.88
C LYS A 269 32.15 -2.40 9.08
N ASN A 270 32.46 -3.50 9.76
CA ASN A 270 32.77 -4.77 9.10
C ASN A 270 31.57 -5.32 8.33
N PHE A 271 30.38 -5.28 8.93
CA PHE A 271 29.15 -5.69 8.25
C PHE A 271 28.83 -4.80 7.04
N GLU A 272 28.95 -3.48 7.20
CA GLU A 272 28.76 -2.48 6.15
C GLU A 272 29.69 -2.76 4.96
N GLN A 273 30.98 -2.99 5.22
CA GLN A 273 31.95 -3.32 4.17
C GLN A 273 31.58 -4.60 3.41
N GLN A 274 31.22 -5.68 4.12
CA GLN A 274 30.85 -6.96 3.50
C GLN A 274 29.61 -6.83 2.62
N LEU A 275 28.55 -6.22 3.14
CA LEU A 275 27.30 -6.04 2.41
C LEU A 275 27.49 -5.07 1.23
N PHE A 276 28.24 -3.99 1.42
CA PHE A 276 28.49 -3.02 0.36
C PHE A 276 29.26 -3.63 -0.82
N SER A 277 30.28 -4.44 -0.58
CA SER A 277 30.98 -5.19 -1.64
C SER A 277 30.03 -6.08 -2.43
N THR A 278 29.15 -6.80 -1.72
CA THR A 278 28.15 -7.68 -2.36
C THR A 278 27.16 -6.88 -3.23
N LEU A 279 26.73 -5.70 -2.77
CA LEU A 279 25.85 -4.82 -3.54
C LEU A 279 26.53 -4.28 -4.81
N GLN A 280 27.82 -3.95 -4.75
CA GLN A 280 28.58 -3.49 -5.93
C GLN A 280 28.82 -4.60 -6.95
N GLU A 281 29.21 -5.80 -6.50
CA GLU A 281 29.44 -6.95 -7.38
C GLU A 281 28.19 -7.30 -8.21
N GLU A 282 27.00 -7.21 -7.62
CA GLU A 282 25.75 -7.47 -8.32
C GLU A 282 25.38 -6.36 -9.31
N GLU A 283 25.61 -5.08 -8.95
CA GLU A 283 25.39 -3.93 -9.83
C GLU A 283 26.24 -4.03 -11.11
N ILE A 284 27.46 -4.59 -10.98
CA ILE A 284 28.35 -4.92 -12.10
C ILE A 284 27.82 -6.13 -12.89
N LEU A 285 27.41 -7.21 -12.21
CA LEU A 285 26.95 -8.44 -12.85
C LEU A 285 25.67 -8.26 -13.68
N PHE A 286 24.78 -7.34 -13.29
CA PHE A 286 23.51 -7.07 -14.00
C PHE A 286 23.52 -5.80 -14.86
N ASN A 287 24.68 -5.19 -15.09
CA ASN A 287 24.80 -4.17 -16.12
C ASN A 287 24.52 -4.82 -17.50
N PRO A 288 23.46 -4.43 -18.23
CA PRO A 288 23.05 -5.10 -19.47
C PRO A 288 24.17 -5.16 -20.52
N SER A 289 25.05 -4.16 -20.50
CA SER A 289 26.22 -4.02 -21.37
C SER A 289 27.27 -5.11 -21.10
N GLN A 290 27.48 -5.47 -19.82
CA GLN A 290 28.52 -6.41 -19.41
C GLN A 290 28.01 -7.86 -19.37
N MET A 291 26.76 -8.11 -18.99
CA MET A 291 26.15 -9.46 -19.12
C MET A 291 26.22 -9.97 -20.56
N MET A 292 25.92 -9.11 -21.53
CA MET A 292 25.96 -9.48 -22.94
C MET A 292 27.39 -9.80 -23.41
N GLN A 293 28.43 -9.20 -22.81
CA GLN A 293 29.83 -9.51 -23.11
C GLN A 293 30.31 -10.81 -22.45
N THR A 294 29.86 -11.09 -21.22
CA THR A 294 30.35 -12.24 -20.44
C THR A 294 29.57 -13.53 -20.72
N ALA A 295 28.24 -13.45 -20.97
CA ALA A 295 27.39 -14.64 -21.16
C ALA A 295 27.28 -15.10 -22.62
N MET A 296 27.58 -14.22 -23.60
CA MET A 296 27.52 -14.59 -25.03
C MET A 296 28.43 -15.76 -25.41
N PRO A 297 29.71 -15.81 -25.00
CA PRO A 297 30.61 -16.88 -25.42
C PRO A 297 30.13 -18.26 -24.96
N GLU A 298 29.58 -18.35 -23.75
CA GLU A 298 29.10 -19.60 -23.18
C GLU A 298 27.78 -20.06 -23.83
N LEU A 299 26.86 -19.13 -24.08
CA LEU A 299 25.62 -19.38 -24.83
C LEU A 299 25.88 -19.80 -26.28
N VAL A 300 26.85 -19.15 -26.96
CA VAL A 300 27.28 -19.53 -28.31
C VAL A 300 27.86 -20.94 -28.29
N SER A 301 28.74 -21.27 -27.34
CA SER A 301 29.31 -22.63 -27.26
C SER A 301 28.26 -23.70 -26.99
N THR A 302 27.25 -23.39 -26.17
CA THR A 302 26.17 -24.31 -25.82
C THR A 302 25.24 -24.52 -27.02
N LEU A 303 24.94 -23.45 -27.76
CA LEU A 303 24.16 -23.50 -28.99
C LEU A 303 24.89 -24.25 -30.10
N GLU A 304 26.18 -23.98 -30.32
CA GLU A 304 27.00 -24.68 -31.31
C GLU A 304 27.10 -26.18 -31.01
N SER A 305 27.25 -26.54 -29.73
CA SER A 305 27.24 -27.93 -29.27
C SER A 305 25.87 -28.59 -29.50
N GLY A 306 24.78 -27.89 -29.18
CA GLY A 306 23.42 -28.37 -29.39
C GLY A 306 23.05 -28.54 -30.87
N PHE A 307 23.43 -27.58 -31.73
CA PHE A 307 23.23 -27.67 -33.17
C PHE A 307 24.07 -28.77 -33.81
N SER A 308 25.29 -29.01 -33.32
CA SER A 308 26.14 -30.11 -33.78
C SER A 308 25.52 -31.48 -33.44
N LEU A 309 24.96 -31.63 -32.24
CA LEU A 309 24.25 -32.85 -31.81
C LEU A 309 22.96 -33.08 -32.60
N MET A 310 22.21 -32.00 -32.91
CA MET A 310 21.02 -32.08 -33.77
C MET A 310 21.38 -32.44 -35.21
N ALA A 311 22.45 -31.85 -35.76
CA ALA A 311 22.92 -32.16 -37.11
C ALA A 311 23.35 -33.63 -37.23
N ALA A 312 24.08 -34.15 -36.23
CA ALA A 312 24.46 -35.57 -36.16
C ALA A 312 23.24 -36.49 -36.05
N SER A 313 22.23 -36.10 -35.27
CA SER A 313 20.98 -36.86 -35.14
C SER A 313 20.15 -36.85 -36.43
N MET A 314 20.12 -35.73 -37.16
CA MET A 314 19.39 -35.59 -38.42
C MET A 314 20.08 -36.35 -39.57
N GLN A 315 21.41 -36.43 -39.56
CA GLN A 315 22.18 -37.31 -40.46
C GLN A 315 21.93 -38.80 -40.16
N ALA A 316 21.81 -39.17 -38.88
CA ALA A 316 21.44 -40.55 -38.51
C ALA A 316 20.00 -40.92 -38.90
N MET A 317 19.05 -39.98 -38.82
CA MET A 317 17.66 -40.21 -39.23
C MET A 317 17.45 -40.23 -40.75
N SER A 318 18.23 -39.46 -41.51
CA SER A 318 18.17 -39.49 -42.99
C SER A 318 18.77 -40.77 -43.60
N ALA A 319 19.59 -41.51 -42.84
CA ALA A 319 20.07 -42.84 -43.23
C ALA A 319 19.00 -43.96 -43.03
N SER A 320 17.83 -43.66 -42.44
CA SER A 320 16.88 -44.69 -42.00
C SER A 320 15.43 -44.53 -42.48
N HIS A 321 15.15 -43.69 -43.50
CA HIS A 321 13.80 -43.64 -44.08
C HIS A 321 13.80 -43.32 -45.59
N ASP A 322 13.65 -44.38 -46.40
CA ASP A 322 13.05 -44.33 -47.73
C ASP A 322 11.53 -44.47 -47.56
N GLY A 323 10.72 -43.61 -48.20
CA GLY A 323 9.26 -43.74 -48.17
C GLY A 323 8.45 -42.44 -48.08
N SER A 324 8.23 -41.83 -49.25
CA SER A 324 7.02 -41.15 -49.76
C SER A 324 6.10 -40.31 -48.85
N LEU A 325 6.11 -39.00 -49.18
CA LEU A 325 5.06 -37.96 -49.18
C LEU A 325 3.57 -38.34 -48.99
N HIS A 326 2.85 -37.56 -48.17
CA HIS A 326 1.57 -36.92 -48.57
C HIS A 326 1.18 -35.74 -47.65
N ILE A 327 0.82 -34.60 -48.25
CA ILE A 327 0.20 -33.41 -47.60
C ILE A 327 -1.23 -33.24 -48.16
N PRO A 328 -2.20 -32.76 -47.37
CA PRO A 328 -3.18 -31.79 -47.87
C PRO A 328 -3.42 -30.65 -46.86
N SER A 329 -3.10 -29.40 -47.23
CA SER A 329 -3.94 -28.36 -47.87
C SER A 329 -5.07 -27.79 -47.00
N SER A 330 -4.89 -26.52 -46.64
CA SER A 330 -5.77 -25.60 -45.91
C SER A 330 -6.83 -24.96 -46.81
N ASN A 331 -7.92 -24.43 -46.22
CA ASN A 331 -8.66 -23.29 -46.76
C ASN A 331 -9.45 -22.52 -45.65
N PRO A 332 -9.71 -21.21 -45.82
CA PRO A 332 -10.02 -20.27 -44.73
C PRO A 332 -11.51 -19.91 -44.62
N VAL A 333 -11.95 -19.48 -43.42
CA VAL A 333 -13.31 -19.01 -43.14
C VAL A 333 -13.36 -17.47 -43.13
N ARG A 334 -14.38 -16.91 -43.79
CA ARG A 334 -14.64 -15.49 -44.03
C ARG A 334 -15.63 -14.93 -42.99
N ASN A 335 -15.30 -13.80 -42.37
CA ASN A 335 -16.17 -13.02 -41.49
C ASN A 335 -17.13 -12.12 -42.28
N THR A 336 -18.37 -11.99 -41.81
CA THR A 336 -19.34 -10.97 -42.23
C THR A 336 -19.69 -10.06 -41.06
N ILE A 337 -19.66 -8.75 -41.32
CA ILE A 337 -20.00 -7.64 -40.43
C ILE A 337 -21.40 -7.17 -40.84
N ASP A 338 -22.34 -7.11 -39.90
CA ASP A 338 -23.63 -6.45 -40.12
C ASP A 338 -23.67 -5.10 -39.38
N THR A 339 -23.92 -4.07 -40.18
CA THR A 339 -24.09 -2.67 -39.80
C THR A 339 -25.59 -2.38 -39.77
N ALA A 340 -26.12 -1.86 -38.66
CA ALA A 340 -27.49 -1.36 -38.61
C ALA A 340 -27.50 0.13 -38.25
N THR A 341 -28.02 0.92 -39.20
CA THR A 341 -28.15 2.38 -39.14
C THR A 341 -29.46 2.78 -38.45
N SER A 342 -29.36 3.89 -37.72
CA SER A 342 -30.34 4.64 -36.94
C SER A 342 -31.56 5.19 -37.69
N THR A 343 -32.65 5.42 -36.94
CA THR A 343 -33.56 6.56 -37.14
C THR A 343 -34.12 7.11 -35.81
N PRO A 344 -34.41 8.43 -35.69
CA PRO A 344 -34.68 9.11 -34.42
C PRO A 344 -36.16 9.51 -34.24
N THR A 345 -36.66 9.59 -33.00
CA THR A 345 -37.76 10.52 -32.66
C THR A 345 -37.97 10.74 -31.14
N ALA A 346 -38.41 11.98 -30.86
CA ALA A 346 -39.18 12.48 -29.71
C ALA A 346 -38.46 12.89 -28.40
N SER A 347 -38.78 14.13 -28.00
CA SER A 347 -38.28 14.93 -26.90
C SER A 347 -38.33 14.26 -25.52
N SER A 348 -37.18 14.15 -24.86
CA SER A 348 -37.08 13.75 -23.46
C SER A 348 -36.39 14.85 -22.64
N LEU A 349 -37.00 15.23 -21.51
CA LEU A 349 -36.37 16.03 -20.45
C LEU A 349 -34.98 15.46 -20.11
N PRO A 350 -33.95 16.30 -19.88
CA PRO A 350 -32.61 15.83 -19.58
C PRO A 350 -32.63 15.09 -18.23
N THR A 351 -32.43 13.79 -18.29
CA THR A 351 -32.34 12.94 -17.10
C THR A 351 -30.86 12.83 -16.72
N ASN A 352 -30.48 13.46 -15.61
CA ASN A 352 -29.14 13.31 -15.04
C ASN A 352 -29.17 12.36 -13.86
N ALA A 353 -28.64 11.16 -14.06
CA ALA A 353 -28.30 10.30 -12.95
C ALA A 353 -27.11 10.92 -12.18
N PRO A 354 -27.26 11.28 -10.90
CA PRO A 354 -26.19 11.94 -10.16
C PRO A 354 -24.99 11.01 -9.99
N ASN A 355 -23.76 11.55 -10.18
CA ASN A 355 -22.57 10.73 -10.28
C ASN A 355 -22.19 10.09 -8.93
N ARG A 356 -22.25 8.76 -8.87
CA ARG A 356 -22.04 7.97 -7.64
C ARG A 356 -20.58 7.87 -7.20
N THR A 357 -19.61 8.32 -8.01
CA THR A 357 -18.16 8.22 -7.69
C THR A 357 -17.59 9.44 -6.97
N ILE A 358 -18.41 10.48 -6.77
CA ILE A 358 -18.05 11.72 -6.10
C ILE A 358 -17.89 11.49 -4.59
N VAL A 359 -16.77 11.93 -4.02
CA VAL A 359 -16.49 11.77 -2.58
C VAL A 359 -15.81 13.00 -1.94
N THR A 360 -15.60 14.08 -2.69
CA THR A 360 -15.02 15.35 -2.21
C THR A 360 -16.08 16.44 -2.25
N VAL A 361 -15.97 17.45 -1.40
CA VAL A 361 -16.86 18.63 -1.41
C VAL A 361 -16.68 19.40 -2.71
N THR A 362 -15.46 19.47 -3.24
CA THR A 362 -15.15 20.11 -4.53
C THR A 362 -15.89 19.47 -5.70
N ASP A 363 -15.91 18.14 -5.78
CA ASP A 363 -16.63 17.42 -6.83
C ASP A 363 -18.16 17.54 -6.67
N VAL A 364 -18.64 17.60 -5.43
CA VAL A 364 -20.06 17.86 -5.11
C VAL A 364 -20.47 19.25 -5.58
N TRP A 365 -19.68 20.29 -5.28
CA TRP A 365 -19.96 21.65 -5.75
C TRP A 365 -19.86 21.77 -7.26
N ARG A 366 -18.88 21.10 -7.88
CA ARG A 366 -18.75 21.07 -9.35
C ARG A 366 -19.98 20.44 -10.01
N GLU A 367 -20.53 19.37 -9.46
CA GLU A 367 -21.80 18.81 -9.95
C GLU A 367 -22.95 19.82 -9.80
N TYR A 368 -22.97 20.57 -8.69
CA TYR A 368 -23.98 21.58 -8.44
C TYR A 368 -23.98 22.70 -9.48
N THR A 369 -22.80 23.24 -9.80
CA THR A 369 -22.65 24.40 -10.67
C THR A 369 -22.49 24.05 -12.15
N ASN A 370 -21.74 23.00 -12.46
CA ASN A 370 -21.34 22.66 -13.84
C ASN A 370 -21.98 21.38 -14.37
N GLY A 371 -22.67 20.61 -13.52
CA GLY A 371 -23.21 19.30 -13.87
C GLY A 371 -22.18 18.18 -13.88
N SER A 372 -22.61 16.98 -14.27
CA SER A 372 -21.74 15.79 -14.33
C SER A 372 -21.91 15.05 -15.66
N CYS A 373 -20.81 14.51 -16.19
CA CYS A 373 -20.79 13.66 -17.39
C CYS A 373 -21.48 14.27 -18.63
N GLY A 374 -21.41 15.59 -18.82
CA GLY A 374 -22.02 16.30 -19.96
C GLY A 374 -23.50 16.63 -19.80
N GLY A 375 -24.10 16.33 -18.65
CA GLY A 375 -25.46 16.71 -18.30
C GLY A 375 -25.57 18.09 -17.63
N PRO A 376 -26.79 18.67 -17.55
CA PRO A 376 -27.03 19.97 -16.88
C PRO A 376 -26.59 20.03 -15.40
N SER A 377 -26.37 21.24 -14.90
CA SER A 377 -26.04 21.46 -13.49
C SER A 377 -27.24 21.18 -12.58
N VAL A 378 -26.98 20.79 -11.32
CA VAL A 378 -28.06 20.58 -10.35
C VAL A 378 -28.76 21.91 -10.04
N GLU A 379 -28.03 23.03 -10.05
CA GLU A 379 -28.60 24.36 -9.90
C GLU A 379 -29.64 24.67 -10.97
N TYR A 380 -29.34 24.40 -12.24
CA TYR A 380 -30.30 24.54 -13.35
C TYR A 380 -31.49 23.60 -13.20
N LEU A 381 -31.26 22.35 -12.75
CA LEU A 381 -32.33 21.37 -12.58
C LEU A 381 -33.32 21.75 -11.46
N GLU A 382 -32.86 22.43 -10.41
CA GLU A 382 -33.73 22.90 -9.33
C GLU A 382 -34.73 23.97 -9.79
N GLU A 383 -34.51 24.65 -10.93
CA GLU A 383 -35.48 25.56 -11.54
C GLU A 383 -36.75 24.84 -12.02
N PHE A 384 -36.65 23.54 -12.32
CA PHE A 384 -37.76 22.69 -12.76
C PHE A 384 -38.43 21.92 -11.60
N GLY A 385 -38.11 22.30 -10.36
CA GLY A 385 -38.68 21.70 -9.15
C GLY A 385 -38.22 20.26 -8.91
N THR A 386 -39.09 19.41 -8.33
CA THR A 386 -38.73 18.04 -7.96
C THR A 386 -38.87 17.03 -9.10
N ALA A 387 -39.39 17.45 -10.26
CA ALA A 387 -39.76 16.57 -11.37
C ALA A 387 -38.59 15.80 -12.00
N TRP A 388 -37.35 16.29 -11.83
CA TRP A 388 -36.13 15.64 -12.31
C TRP A 388 -35.60 14.54 -11.36
N ARG A 389 -36.17 14.39 -10.15
CA ARG A 389 -35.78 13.41 -9.12
C ARG A 389 -36.87 12.36 -8.92
N LYS A 390 -37.09 11.51 -9.92
CA LYS A 390 -38.23 10.56 -9.93
C LYS A 390 -37.97 9.28 -9.11
N ASP A 391 -36.72 8.86 -8.95
CA ASP A 391 -36.37 7.68 -8.15
C ASP A 391 -36.16 8.04 -6.67
N ARG A 392 -36.68 7.22 -5.75
CA ARG A 392 -36.42 7.29 -4.31
C ARG A 392 -34.93 7.30 -3.98
N LYS A 393 -34.10 6.57 -4.75
CA LYS A 393 -32.64 6.59 -4.57
C LYS A 393 -32.03 7.95 -4.92
N GLU A 394 -32.53 8.59 -5.98
CA GLU A 394 -32.07 9.92 -6.41
C GLU A 394 -32.52 11.02 -5.44
N LEU A 395 -33.74 10.93 -4.91
CA LEU A 395 -34.25 11.82 -3.86
C LEU A 395 -33.39 11.77 -2.60
N LEU A 396 -33.07 10.55 -2.14
CA LEU A 396 -32.19 10.37 -0.99
C LEU A 396 -30.81 10.95 -1.29
N PHE A 397 -30.24 10.67 -2.45
CA PHE A 397 -28.90 11.12 -2.81
C PHE A 397 -28.80 12.65 -2.93
N PHE A 398 -29.79 13.27 -3.58
CA PHE A 398 -29.92 14.73 -3.63
C PHE A 398 -30.07 15.30 -2.23
N SER A 399 -30.94 14.73 -1.38
CA SER A 399 -31.13 15.21 -0.01
C SER A 399 -29.82 15.26 0.77
N ARG A 400 -28.97 14.23 0.64
CA ARG A 400 -27.64 14.22 1.27
C ARG A 400 -26.72 15.32 0.74
N ARG A 401 -26.72 15.56 -0.57
CA ARG A 401 -25.88 16.60 -1.20
C ARG A 401 -26.41 18.01 -0.97
N ASN A 402 -27.72 18.19 -0.89
CA ASN A 402 -28.36 19.46 -0.64
C ASN A 402 -27.97 20.03 0.72
N GLU A 403 -27.79 19.19 1.74
CA GLU A 403 -27.25 19.63 3.03
C GLU A 403 -25.84 20.24 2.88
N ILE A 404 -25.02 19.72 1.97
CA ILE A 404 -23.67 20.23 1.70
C ILE A 404 -23.74 21.52 0.86
N TYR A 405 -24.59 21.58 -0.17
CA TYR A 405 -24.80 22.80 -0.97
C TYR A 405 -25.22 23.98 -0.09
N LYS A 406 -26.19 23.75 0.81
CA LYS A 406 -26.66 24.75 1.76
C LYS A 406 -25.57 25.17 2.74
N ALA A 407 -24.77 24.23 3.24
CA ALA A 407 -23.66 24.54 4.13
C ALA A 407 -22.59 25.40 3.45
N ILE A 408 -22.29 25.15 2.17
CA ILE A 408 -21.36 25.98 1.37
C ILE A 408 -21.88 27.41 1.24
N LYS A 409 -23.13 27.57 0.77
CA LYS A 409 -23.75 28.90 0.61
C LYS A 409 -23.80 29.65 1.94
N SER A 410 -24.25 28.99 3.01
CA SER A 410 -24.32 29.57 4.36
C SER A 410 -22.95 29.98 4.91
N LYS A 411 -21.89 29.20 4.67
CA LYS A 411 -20.53 29.56 5.09
C LYS A 411 -19.95 30.71 4.28
N ALA A 412 -20.18 30.72 2.97
CA ALA A 412 -19.79 31.82 2.09
C ALA A 412 -20.40 33.14 2.56
N ASP A 413 -21.69 33.13 2.87
CA ASP A 413 -22.43 34.29 3.39
C ASP A 413 -21.93 34.73 4.77
N ALA A 414 -21.80 33.79 5.71
CA ALA A 414 -21.37 34.08 7.08
C ALA A 414 -19.93 34.61 7.16
N GLU A 415 -19.03 34.06 6.35
CA GLU A 415 -17.61 34.42 6.32
C GLU A 415 -17.30 35.54 5.31
N ARG A 416 -18.32 36.05 4.57
CA ARG A 416 -18.19 37.02 3.48
C ARG A 416 -17.13 36.64 2.44
N THR A 417 -17.16 35.38 2.01
CA THR A 417 -16.24 34.82 1.01
C THR A 417 -17.00 34.24 -0.18
N SER A 418 -16.30 33.87 -1.25
CA SER A 418 -16.93 33.19 -2.38
C SER A 418 -17.35 31.75 -2.02
N CYS A 419 -18.30 31.20 -2.76
CA CYS A 419 -18.66 29.79 -2.61
C CYS A 419 -17.48 28.86 -2.90
N GLU A 420 -16.60 29.22 -3.83
CA GLU A 420 -15.38 28.48 -4.15
C GLU A 420 -14.42 28.41 -2.96
N GLU A 421 -14.26 29.52 -2.23
CA GLU A 421 -13.43 29.59 -1.04
C GLU A 421 -14.05 28.77 0.11
N ALA A 422 -15.38 28.87 0.30
CA ALA A 422 -16.11 28.07 1.27
C ALA A 422 -16.01 26.55 0.97
N VAL A 423 -16.02 26.16 -0.32
CA VAL A 423 -15.79 24.77 -0.77
C VAL A 423 -14.40 24.29 -0.40
N CYS A 424 -13.36 25.09 -0.66
CA CYS A 424 -11.99 24.75 -0.29
C CYS A 424 -11.87 24.51 1.22
N ARG A 425 -12.40 25.42 2.05
CA ARG A 425 -12.36 25.29 3.52
C ARG A 425 -13.12 24.07 4.03
N LEU A 426 -14.31 23.82 3.47
CA LEU A 426 -15.13 22.69 3.88
C LEU A 426 -14.50 21.35 3.44
N GLU A 427 -13.85 21.30 2.28
CA GLU A 427 -13.07 20.15 1.83
C GLU A 427 -11.83 19.92 2.71
N GLU A 428 -11.07 20.98 3.03
CA GLU A 428 -9.93 20.91 3.94
C GLU A 428 -10.35 20.41 5.33
N ARG A 429 -11.49 20.89 5.84
CA ARG A 429 -12.05 20.41 7.11
C ARG A 429 -12.43 18.94 7.04
N ARG A 430 -13.14 18.52 6.00
CA ARG A 430 -13.49 17.10 5.78
C ARG A 430 -12.25 16.21 5.71
N ALA A 431 -11.25 16.64 4.95
CA ALA A 431 -10.02 15.89 4.70
C ALA A 431 -9.14 15.79 5.96
N SER A 432 -9.00 16.88 6.71
CA SER A 432 -8.26 16.94 7.98
C SER A 432 -8.90 16.15 9.12
N LEU A 433 -10.19 15.83 9.04
CA LEU A 433 -10.88 14.93 9.97
C LEU A 433 -10.88 13.46 9.50
N CYS A 434 -10.38 13.15 8.30
CA CYS A 434 -10.41 11.79 7.72
C CYS A 434 -11.86 11.22 7.63
N ILE A 435 -12.86 12.08 7.44
CA ILE A 435 -14.27 11.68 7.39
C ILE A 435 -14.79 11.57 5.96
N SER A 436 -15.80 10.72 5.77
CA SER A 436 -16.51 10.61 4.49
C SER A 436 -17.39 11.83 4.26
N LEU A 437 -17.77 12.06 3.00
CA LEU A 437 -18.74 13.09 2.65
C LEU A 437 -20.08 12.93 3.40
N ASP A 438 -20.53 11.68 3.60
CA ASP A 438 -21.73 11.42 4.40
C ASP A 438 -21.56 11.78 5.88
N LYS A 439 -20.39 11.50 6.48
CA LYS A 439 -20.14 11.81 7.90
C LYS A 439 -19.92 13.31 8.15
N LEU A 440 -19.46 14.04 7.13
CA LEU A 440 -19.35 15.50 7.16
C LEU A 440 -20.70 16.17 7.45
N ARG A 441 -21.81 15.58 6.98
CA ARG A 441 -23.17 16.11 7.23
C ARG A 441 -23.52 16.17 8.72
N SER A 442 -23.09 15.19 9.50
CA SER A 442 -23.27 15.23 10.95
C SER A 442 -22.48 16.37 11.57
N VAL A 443 -21.23 16.54 11.15
CA VAL A 443 -20.35 17.62 11.65
C VAL A 443 -20.94 19.01 11.33
N ILE A 444 -21.44 19.20 10.11
CA ILE A 444 -22.11 20.45 9.70
C ILE A 444 -23.31 20.78 10.60
N LYS A 445 -24.11 19.76 10.96
CA LYS A 445 -25.28 19.94 11.83
C LYS A 445 -24.85 20.30 13.26
N ASP A 446 -23.86 19.61 13.79
CA ASP A 446 -23.33 19.87 15.13
C ASP A 446 -22.74 21.30 15.22
N ASP A 447 -22.01 21.75 14.19
CA ASP A 447 -21.47 23.11 14.13
C ASP A 447 -22.58 24.17 14.10
N SER A 448 -23.67 23.94 13.34
CA SER A 448 -24.79 24.88 13.25
C SER A 448 -25.54 25.05 14.59
N LEU A 449 -25.62 23.98 15.39
CA LEU A 449 -26.21 24.00 16.72
C LEU A 449 -25.31 24.74 17.73
N ASN A 450 -23.99 24.61 17.61
CA ASN A 450 -23.03 25.27 18.50
C ASN A 450 -22.86 26.77 18.22
N THR A 451 -23.18 27.25 17.01
CA THR A 451 -23.16 28.69 16.67
C THR A 451 -24.46 29.43 17.00
N SER A 452 -25.49 28.73 17.52
CA SER A 452 -26.80 29.28 17.85
C SER A 452 -27.01 29.51 19.36
N ASN A 453 -25.96 29.32 20.16
CA ASN A 453 -25.83 29.73 21.56
C ASN A 453 -24.77 30.83 21.66
#